data_AF-A0A4R8V234-F1
#
_entry.id   AF-A0A4R8V234-F1
#
_cell.length_a   1.000
_cell.length_b   1.000
_cell.length_c   1.000
_cell.angle_alpha   90.00
_cell.angle_beta   90.00
_cell.angle_gamma   90.00
#
_symmetry.space_group_name_H-M   'P 1'
#
loop_
_entity.id
_entity.type
_entity.pdbx_description
1 polymer ?
#
loop_
_entity_poly.entity_id
_entity_poly.type
_entity_poly.pdbx_seq_one_letter_code
_entity_poly.pdbx_strand_id
1 'polypeptide(L)'
;MMERSESPDSPGTRPGSRRRRILFACGAVIIGMGLAVHFTIEGPVGDFAADALYAVLAYLAVSFIAPRLRPQGTATVSYLVCVAIEAAQLSPGPAALADVFPPARLVLGTTFAPVDLLAYAVGALAALVCDRLIPRRRTRSILPTPM
;
A
#
# COMPACT_ATOMS: atom_id res chain seq x y z
N MET A 1 -0.77 -51.67 -24.38
CA MET A 1 -1.14 -50.33 -24.84
C MET A 1 -2.14 -49.76 -23.85
N MET A 2 -1.65 -49.05 -22.84
CA MET A 2 -2.45 -48.30 -21.87
C MET A 2 -1.71 -46.99 -21.65
N GLU A 3 -2.18 -45.93 -22.32
CA GLU A 3 -1.71 -44.57 -22.10
C GLU A 3 -1.94 -44.21 -20.64
N ARG A 4 -0.87 -43.91 -19.91
CA ARG A 4 -0.97 -43.07 -18.72
C ARG A 4 -1.41 -41.71 -19.22
N SER A 5 -2.68 -41.36 -18.99
CA SER A 5 -3.11 -39.97 -19.11
C SER A 5 -2.44 -39.20 -17.98
N GLU A 6 -1.28 -38.59 -18.25
CA GLU A 6 -0.74 -37.54 -17.40
C GLU A 6 -1.72 -36.37 -17.45
N SER A 7 -2.48 -36.21 -16.37
CA SER A 7 -3.30 -35.03 -16.17
C SER A 7 -2.35 -33.84 -15.92
N PRO A 8 -2.51 -32.71 -16.63
CA PRO A 8 -1.64 -31.56 -16.44
C PRO A 8 -1.86 -30.98 -15.05
N ASP A 9 -0.81 -31.08 -14.24
CA ASP A 9 -0.70 -30.48 -12.91
C ASP A 9 -0.98 -28.98 -13.04
N SER A 10 -2.21 -28.57 -12.71
CA SER A 10 -2.63 -27.18 -12.79
C SER A 10 -1.83 -26.41 -11.74
N PRO A 11 -1.06 -25.36 -12.09
CA PRO A 11 -0.13 -24.74 -11.16
C PRO A 11 -0.91 -24.06 -10.04
N GLY A 12 -1.01 -24.76 -8.91
CA GLY A 12 -1.60 -24.26 -7.69
C GLY A 12 -0.85 -23.01 -7.27
N THR A 13 -1.46 -21.84 -7.46
CA THR A 13 -0.82 -20.58 -7.11
C THR A 13 -0.72 -20.51 -5.60
N ARG A 14 0.50 -20.73 -5.09
CA ARG A 14 0.81 -20.72 -3.65
C ARG A 14 0.17 -19.48 -3.00
N PRO A 15 -0.52 -19.60 -1.86
CA PRO A 15 -1.30 -18.50 -1.25
C PRO A 15 -0.53 -17.17 -1.12
N GLY A 16 0.79 -17.22 -0.90
CA GLY A 16 1.67 -16.04 -0.86
C GLY A 16 1.79 -15.27 -2.19
N SER A 17 1.78 -15.95 -3.34
CA SER A 17 1.86 -15.30 -4.65
C SER A 17 0.56 -14.60 -5.03
N ARG A 18 -0.58 -15.14 -4.59
CA ARG A 18 -1.89 -14.49 -4.78
C ARG A 18 -2.02 -13.21 -3.96
N ARG A 19 -1.63 -13.23 -2.68
CA ARG A 19 -1.66 -12.03 -1.82
C ARG A 19 -0.77 -10.91 -2.38
N ARG A 20 0.47 -11.25 -2.81
CA ARG A 20 1.39 -10.26 -3.40
C ARG A 20 0.83 -9.63 -4.68
N ARG A 21 0.22 -10.43 -5.57
CA ARG A 21 -0.45 -9.91 -6.77
C ARG A 21 -1.61 -8.98 -6.44
N ILE A 22 -2.43 -9.32 -5.45
CA ILE A 22 -3.54 -8.46 -5.00
C ILE A 22 -3.00 -7.13 -4.47
N LEU A 23 -2.00 -7.17 -3.57
CA LEU A 23 -1.39 -5.94 -3.04
C LEU A 23 -0.81 -5.05 -4.14
N PHE A 24 -0.13 -5.66 -5.12
CA PHE A 24 0.42 -4.94 -6.27
C PHE A 24 -0.68 -4.30 -7.12
N ALA A 25 -1.74 -5.05 -7.43
CA ALA A 25 -2.88 -4.53 -8.19
C ALA A 25 -3.59 -3.39 -7.44
N CYS A 26 -3.83 -3.55 -6.13
CA CYS A 26 -4.38 -2.47 -5.30
C CYS A 26 -3.45 -1.25 -5.30
N GLY A 27 -2.14 -1.44 -5.20
CA GLY A 27 -1.16 -0.36 -5.25
C GLY A 27 -1.23 0.41 -6.57
N ALA A 28 -1.30 -0.29 -7.70
CA ALA A 28 -1.43 0.33 -9.03
C ALA A 28 -2.72 1.16 -9.16
N VAL A 29 -3.84 0.66 -8.62
CA VAL A 29 -5.12 1.39 -8.60
C VAL A 29 -5.02 2.65 -7.74
N ILE A 30 -4.42 2.56 -6.55
CA ILE A 30 -4.25 3.71 -5.65
C ILE A 30 -3.32 4.76 -6.26
N ILE A 31 -2.24 4.34 -6.95
CA ILE A 31 -1.38 5.26 -7.70
C ILE A 31 -2.19 5.99 -8.78
N GLY A 32 -2.97 5.27 -9.58
CA GLY A 32 -3.82 5.87 -10.62
C GLY A 32 -4.82 6.87 -10.04
N MET A 33 -5.47 6.53 -8.92
CA MET A 33 -6.41 7.41 -8.24
C MET A 33 -5.72 8.65 -7.65
N GLY A 34 -4.57 8.48 -6.99
CA GLY A 34 -3.81 9.59 -6.40
C GLY A 34 -3.30 10.56 -7.47
N LEU A 35 -2.77 10.06 -8.58
CA LEU A 35 -2.36 10.90 -9.70
C LEU A 35 -3.56 11.61 -10.34
N ALA A 36 -4.70 10.93 -10.51
CA ALA A 36 -5.90 11.55 -11.03
C ALA A 36 -6.37 12.70 -10.13
N VAL A 37 -6.45 12.48 -8.81
CA VAL A 37 -6.80 13.53 -7.85
C VAL A 37 -5.82 14.71 -7.94
N HIS A 38 -4.51 14.43 -7.86
CA HIS A 38 -3.45 15.44 -7.87
C HIS A 38 -3.49 16.34 -9.11
N PHE A 39 -3.83 15.80 -10.29
CA PHE A 39 -3.85 16.56 -11.54
C PHE A 39 -5.22 17.13 -11.94
N THR A 40 -6.31 16.79 -11.25
CA THR A 40 -7.66 17.20 -11.65
C THR A 40 -8.45 17.94 -10.58
N ILE A 41 -8.07 17.82 -9.32
CA ILE A 41 -8.75 18.48 -8.19
C ILE A 41 -7.77 19.47 -7.59
N GLU A 42 -8.03 20.76 -7.82
CA GLU A 42 -7.19 21.83 -7.30
C GLU A 42 -7.57 22.23 -5.87
N GLY A 43 -6.59 22.73 -5.14
CA GLY A 43 -6.76 23.32 -3.81
C GLY A 43 -6.78 22.30 -2.67
N PRO A 44 -7.05 22.76 -1.44
CA PRO A 44 -6.76 22.01 -0.22
C PRO A 44 -7.47 20.65 -0.12
N VAL A 45 -8.63 20.51 -0.77
CA VAL A 45 -9.39 19.25 -0.79
C VAL A 45 -8.68 18.21 -1.67
N GLY A 46 -8.16 18.63 -2.82
CA GLY A 46 -7.40 17.77 -3.72
C GLY A 46 -6.10 17.30 -3.07
N ASP A 47 -5.36 18.23 -2.48
CA ASP A 47 -4.11 17.95 -1.76
C ASP A 47 -4.34 16.94 -0.62
N PHE A 48 -5.32 17.23 0.25
CA PHE A 48 -5.68 16.34 1.36
C PHE A 48 -6.08 14.93 0.88
N ALA A 49 -6.87 14.84 -0.19
CA ALA A 49 -7.29 13.56 -0.73
C ALA A 49 -6.12 12.79 -1.37
N ALA A 50 -5.22 13.48 -2.07
CA ALA A 50 -4.00 12.88 -2.63
C ALA A 50 -3.07 12.35 -1.53
N ASP A 51 -2.87 13.11 -0.45
CA ASP A 51 -2.06 12.71 0.70
C ASP A 51 -2.64 11.53 1.47
N ALA A 52 -3.96 11.50 1.65
CA ALA A 52 -4.63 10.34 2.23
C ALA A 52 -4.42 9.08 1.36
N LEU A 53 -4.52 9.20 0.03
CA LEU A 53 -4.23 8.09 -0.89
C LEU A 53 -2.74 7.69 -0.86
N TYR A 54 -1.83 8.64 -0.67
CA TYR A 54 -0.40 8.37 -0.50
C TYR A 54 -0.14 7.53 0.76
N ALA A 55 -0.78 7.84 1.89
CA ALA A 55 -0.66 7.02 3.09
C ALA A 55 -1.27 5.61 2.92
N VAL A 56 -2.35 5.46 2.14
CA VAL A 56 -2.87 4.13 1.75
C VAL A 56 -1.84 3.37 0.92
N LEU A 57 -1.19 4.03 -0.04
CA LEU A 57 -0.12 3.42 -0.84
C LEU A 57 1.05 2.96 0.04
N ALA A 58 1.47 3.79 1.00
CA ALA A 58 2.49 3.43 1.99
C ALA A 58 2.07 2.20 2.82
N TYR A 59 0.80 2.09 3.21
CA TYR A 59 0.25 0.90 3.89
C TYR A 59 0.39 -0.37 3.03
N LEU A 60 0.05 -0.28 1.76
CA LEU A 60 0.16 -1.40 0.82
C LEU A 60 1.63 -1.80 0.60
N ALA A 61 2.54 -0.82 0.49
CA ALA A 61 3.97 -1.06 0.36
C ALA A 61 4.55 -1.78 1.58
N VAL A 62 4.24 -1.30 2.80
CA VAL A 62 4.68 -1.97 4.05
C VAL A 62 4.08 -3.37 4.15
N SER A 63 2.81 -3.55 3.78
CA SER A 63 2.15 -4.86 3.74
C SER A 63 2.77 -5.84 2.74
N PHE A 64 3.37 -5.31 1.67
CA PHE A 64 4.06 -6.08 0.64
C PHE A 64 5.48 -6.48 1.09
N ILE A 65 6.22 -5.54 1.67
CA ILE A 65 7.62 -5.72 2.12
C ILE A 65 7.69 -6.54 3.41
N ALA A 66 6.83 -6.23 4.39
CA ALA A 66 6.81 -6.83 5.72
C ALA A 66 5.48 -7.58 6.00
N PRO A 67 5.19 -8.70 5.30
CA PRO A 67 3.91 -9.40 5.37
C PRO A 67 3.59 -10.04 6.74
N ARG A 68 4.58 -10.11 7.63
CA ARG A 68 4.43 -10.64 9.01
C ARG A 68 3.99 -9.58 10.00
N LEU A 69 4.04 -8.29 9.63
CA LEU A 69 3.64 -7.20 10.51
C LEU A 69 2.13 -7.27 10.78
N ARG A 70 1.75 -7.00 12.03
CA ARG A 70 0.32 -6.94 12.39
C ARG A 70 -0.29 -5.70 11.74
N PRO A 71 -1.57 -5.70 11.34
CA PRO A 71 -2.18 -4.55 10.65
C PRO A 71 -2.02 -3.21 11.37
N GLN A 72 -2.11 -3.20 12.71
CA GLN A 72 -1.85 -2.00 13.52
C GLN A 72 -0.41 -1.49 13.36
N GLY A 73 0.57 -2.40 13.42
CA GLY A 73 1.96 -2.06 13.20
C GLY A 73 2.21 -1.55 11.78
N THR A 74 1.56 -2.14 10.77
CA THR A 74 1.60 -1.64 9.39
C THR A 74 1.09 -0.20 9.31
N ALA A 75 -0.07 0.09 9.89
CA ALA A 75 -0.65 1.43 9.89
C ALA A 75 0.29 2.45 10.56
N THR A 76 0.84 2.10 11.72
CA THR A 76 1.79 2.94 12.44
C THR A 76 3.05 3.20 11.64
N VAL A 77 3.67 2.16 11.06
CA VAL A 77 4.88 2.31 10.25
C VAL A 77 4.61 3.16 9.03
N SER A 78 3.51 2.93 8.31
CA SER A 78 3.16 3.71 7.12
C SER A 78 2.92 5.18 7.44
N TYR A 79 2.19 5.46 8.53
CA TYR A 79 2.02 6.83 9.02
C TYR A 79 3.37 7.48 9.35
N LEU A 80 4.22 6.81 10.13
CA LEU A 80 5.54 7.33 10.52
C LEU A 80 6.47 7.55 9.32
N VAL A 81 6.37 6.71 8.27
CA VAL A 81 7.10 6.92 7.02
C VAL A 81 6.63 8.22 6.35
N CYS A 82 5.32 8.45 6.23
CA CYS A 82 4.80 9.70 5.69
C CYS A 82 5.24 10.90 6.54
N VAL A 83 5.13 10.83 7.86
CA VAL A 83 5.62 11.90 8.77
C VAL A 83 7.11 12.16 8.59
N ALA A 84 7.93 11.12 8.40
CA ALA A 84 9.36 11.29 8.19
C ALA A 84 9.69 11.94 6.84
N ILE A 85 8.97 11.59 5.78
CA ILE A 85 9.09 12.22 4.46
C ILE A 85 8.70 13.70 4.56
N GLU A 86 7.59 13.98 5.22
CA GLU A 86 7.06 15.33 5.43
C GLU A 86 8.02 16.20 6.26
N ALA A 87 8.54 15.67 7.37
CA ALA A 87 9.54 16.35 8.17
C ALA A 87 10.86 16.58 7.43
N ALA A 88 11.24 15.70 6.49
CA ALA A 88 12.44 15.89 5.69
C ALA A 88 12.37 17.14 4.80
N GLN A 89 11.17 17.63 4.47
CA GLN A 89 10.96 18.83 3.68
C GLN A 89 11.27 20.13 4.45
N LEU A 90 11.49 20.06 5.77
CA LEU A 90 12.10 21.15 6.54
C LEU A 90 13.59 21.35 6.20
N SER A 91 14.18 20.44 5.41
CA SER A 91 15.52 20.56 4.86
C SER A 91 15.47 20.87 3.36
N PRO A 92 16.54 21.45 2.77
CA PRO A 92 16.62 21.67 1.31
C PRO A 92 16.71 20.38 0.48
N GLY A 93 16.96 19.22 1.11
CA GLY A 93 17.28 17.96 0.43
C GLY A 93 16.21 17.49 -0.56
N PRO A 94 14.93 17.34 -0.14
CA PRO A 94 13.86 16.92 -1.04
C PRO A 94 13.67 17.85 -2.24
N ALA A 95 13.73 19.16 -2.03
CA ALA A 95 13.62 20.15 -3.10
C ALA A 95 14.81 20.05 -4.09
N ALA A 96 16.04 19.94 -3.58
CA ALA A 96 17.23 19.79 -4.43
C ALA A 96 17.19 18.49 -5.25
N LEU A 97 16.71 17.38 -4.67
CA LEU A 97 16.55 16.12 -5.40
C LEU A 97 15.47 16.22 -6.47
N ALA A 98 14.38 16.92 -6.17
CA ALA A 98 13.31 17.21 -7.12
C ALA A 98 13.74 18.12 -8.29
N ASP A 99 14.76 18.94 -8.13
CA ASP A 99 15.33 19.74 -9.21
C ASP A 99 16.17 18.90 -10.17
N VAL A 100 16.90 17.89 -9.65
CA VAL A 100 17.71 16.97 -10.45
C VAL A 100 16.87 15.82 -11.06
N PHE A 101 15.87 15.35 -10.31
CA PHE A 101 14.98 14.27 -10.70
C PHE A 101 13.53 14.67 -10.44
N PRO A 102 12.85 15.32 -11.40
CA PRO A 102 11.50 15.86 -11.23
C PRO A 102 10.46 14.90 -10.65
N PRO A 103 10.45 13.59 -10.99
CA PRO A 103 9.51 12.64 -10.39
C PRO A 103 9.63 12.50 -8.86
N ALA A 104 10.75 12.89 -8.25
CA ALA A 104 10.91 12.89 -6.80
C ALA A 104 9.87 13.78 -6.09
N ARG A 105 9.34 14.82 -6.75
CA ARG A 105 8.27 15.68 -6.19
C ARG A 105 7.02 14.89 -5.83
N LEU A 106 6.66 13.89 -6.64
CA LEU A 106 5.46 13.07 -6.41
C LEU A 106 5.63 12.09 -5.23
N VAL A 107 6.86 11.75 -4.88
CA VAL A 107 7.15 10.78 -3.83
C VAL A 107 7.51 11.47 -2.52
N LEU A 108 8.30 12.54 -2.59
CA LEU A 108 8.86 13.20 -1.41
C LEU A 108 8.15 14.48 -1.02
N GLY A 109 7.38 15.09 -1.93
CA GLY A 109 6.92 16.47 -1.76
C GLY A 109 8.08 17.48 -1.75
N THR A 110 7.76 18.75 -1.59
CA THR A 110 8.76 19.84 -1.51
C THR A 110 8.43 20.90 -0.47
N THR A 111 7.27 20.83 0.18
CA THR A 111 6.80 21.90 1.07
C THR A 111 6.02 21.31 2.24
N PHE A 112 6.54 21.54 3.44
CA PHE A 112 5.94 21.04 4.65
C PHE A 112 4.57 21.69 4.92
N ALA A 113 3.55 20.87 5.11
CA ALA A 113 2.21 21.28 5.50
C ALA A 113 1.70 20.40 6.68
N PRO A 114 1.44 21.00 7.87
CA PRO A 114 0.94 20.25 9.03
C PRO A 114 -0.40 19.52 8.80
N VAL A 115 -1.22 20.00 7.85
CA VAL A 115 -2.51 19.39 7.50
C VAL A 115 -2.31 18.00 6.88
N ASP A 116 -1.17 17.77 6.23
CA ASP A 116 -0.86 16.50 5.57
C ASP A 116 -0.68 15.39 6.60
N LEU A 117 -0.21 15.72 7.82
CA LEU A 117 -0.18 14.77 8.95
C LEU A 117 -1.59 14.23 9.27
N LEU A 118 -2.63 15.07 9.18
CA LEU A 118 -4.00 14.63 9.37
C LEU A 118 -4.47 13.75 8.20
N ALA A 119 -4.15 14.14 6.96
CA ALA A 119 -4.46 13.34 5.77
C ALA A 119 -3.81 11.94 5.85
N TYR A 120 -2.54 11.88 6.25
CA TYR A 120 -1.80 10.63 6.43
C TYR A 120 -2.40 9.75 7.52
N ALA A 121 -2.83 10.34 8.65
CA ALA A 121 -3.51 9.61 9.69
C ALA A 121 -4.84 9.02 9.18
N VAL A 122 -5.64 9.80 8.45
CA VAL A 122 -6.91 9.35 7.85
C VAL A 122 -6.67 8.21 6.86
N GLY A 123 -5.72 8.35 5.94
CA GLY A 123 -5.38 7.33 4.96
C GLY A 123 -4.89 6.01 5.60
N ALA A 124 -3.97 6.11 6.57
CA ALA A 124 -3.46 4.93 7.28
C ALA A 124 -4.56 4.21 8.07
N LEU A 125 -5.46 4.95 8.73
CA LEU A 125 -6.60 4.37 9.46
C LEU A 125 -7.62 3.74 8.51
N ALA A 126 -7.92 4.37 7.38
CA ALA A 126 -8.82 3.82 6.37
C ALA A 126 -8.27 2.49 5.82
N ALA A 127 -6.98 2.44 5.48
CA ALA A 127 -6.32 1.21 5.03
C ALA A 127 -6.36 0.10 6.10
N LEU A 128 -6.11 0.45 7.37
CA LEU A 128 -6.21 -0.47 8.50
C LEU A 128 -7.62 -1.05 8.63
N VAL A 129 -8.65 -0.21 8.57
CA VAL A 129 -10.05 -0.64 8.66
C VAL A 129 -10.38 -1.59 7.51
N CYS A 130 -10.02 -1.24 6.28
CA CYS A 130 -10.20 -2.10 5.10
C CYS A 130 -9.50 -3.46 5.27
N ASP A 131 -8.23 -3.49 5.70
CA ASP A 131 -7.47 -4.74 5.91
C ASP A 131 -8.09 -5.63 7.01
N ARG A 132 -8.71 -5.01 8.04
CA ARG A 132 -9.41 -5.76 9.10
C ARG A 132 -10.74 -6.34 8.65
N LEU A 133 -11.44 -5.66 7.74
CA LEU A 133 -12.73 -6.10 7.22
C LEU A 133 -12.60 -7.23 6.18
N ILE A 134 -11.43 -7.39 5.53
CA ILE A 134 -11.20 -8.48 4.57
C ILE A 134 -11.04 -9.81 5.31
N PRO A 135 -11.97 -10.78 5.17
CA PRO A 135 -11.89 -12.04 5.88
C PRO A 135 -10.68 -12.86 5.44
N ARG A 136 -9.83 -13.26 6.38
CA ARG A 136 -8.78 -14.25 6.11
C ARG A 136 -9.44 -15.61 5.93
N ARG A 137 -9.51 -16.11 4.68
CA ARG A 137 -9.92 -17.50 4.43
C ARG A 137 -8.96 -18.43 5.18
N ARG A 138 -9.39 -18.95 6.34
CA ARG A 138 -8.69 -20.04 7.01
C ARG A 138 -8.82 -21.27 6.12
N THR A 139 -7.71 -21.78 5.61
CA THR A 139 -7.68 -23.12 5.05
C THR A 139 -8.09 -24.06 6.18
N ARG A 140 -9.32 -24.58 6.13
CA ARG A 140 -9.78 -25.61 7.05
C ARG A 140 -8.91 -26.84 6.76
N SER A 141 -7.95 -27.14 7.61
CA SER A 141 -7.31 -28.44 7.61
C SER A 141 -8.38 -29.46 7.95
N ILE A 142 -8.87 -30.17 6.94
CA ILE A 142 -9.67 -31.38 7.14
C ILE A 142 -8.71 -32.37 7.78
N LEU A 143 -8.75 -32.51 9.10
CA LEU A 143 -8.06 -33.60 9.78
C LEU A 143 -8.83 -34.89 9.46
N PRO A 144 -8.18 -35.93 8.91
CA PRO A 144 -8.78 -37.26 8.86
C PRO A 144 -8.99 -37.74 10.30
N THR A 145 -10.22 -38.10 10.64
CA THR A 145 -10.54 -38.76 11.91
C THR A 145 -9.82 -40.11 11.94
N PRO A 146 -8.93 -40.38 12.91
CA PRO A 146 -8.41 -41.73 13.09
C PRO A 146 -9.55 -42.63 13.58
N MET A 147 -9.72 -43.78 12.90
CA MET A 147 -10.49 -44.92 13.41
C MET A 147 -9.57 -45.85 14.19
#